data_AF-A0A0L0N4B7-F1
#
_entry.id   AF-A0A0L0N4B7-F1
#
_cell.length_a   1.000
_cell.length_b   1.000
_cell.length_c   1.000
_cell.angle_alpha   90.00
_cell.angle_beta   90.00
_cell.angle_gamma   90.00
#
_symmetry.space_group_name_H-M   'P 1'
#
loop_
_entity.id
_entity.type
_entity.pdbx_description
1 polymer ?
#
loop_
_entity_poly.entity_id
_entity_poly.type
_entity_poly.pdbx_seq_one_letter_code
_entity_poly.pdbx_strand_id
1 'polypeptide(L)'
;MSTILLLQGISLSAKAVSAREAYDWTILHKQFKVMQPDTSGEITTRRPVISARTDGCLLQTPSNKLPESGRTLAILEVKPYRRQSKAPAIRMQEGAEMAAWISTEHAFGLLPAPGKIYRRLLISQDLDEIYITLAEYDHAYVQKDGQSHLSQG
;
A
#
# COMPACT_ATOMS: atom_id res chain seq x y z
N MET A 1 -16.39 -7.29 -5.00
CA MET A 1 -16.48 -7.10 -6.48
C MET A 1 -17.06 -5.74 -6.87
N SER A 2 -18.18 -5.29 -6.30
CA SER A 2 -18.83 -4.03 -6.71
C SER A 2 -17.97 -2.77 -6.54
N THR A 3 -17.15 -2.69 -5.49
CA THR A 3 -16.30 -1.50 -5.24
C THR A 3 -15.20 -1.30 -6.27
N ILE A 4 -14.57 -2.37 -6.79
CA ILE A 4 -13.56 -2.24 -7.85
C ILE A 4 -14.17 -1.67 -9.12
N LEU A 5 -15.36 -2.14 -9.50
CA LEU A 5 -16.06 -1.63 -10.69
C LEU A 5 -16.45 -0.15 -10.52
N LEU A 6 -16.90 0.24 -9.32
CA LEU A 6 -17.16 1.64 -8.99
C LEU A 6 -15.88 2.49 -9.11
N LEU A 7 -14.79 2.04 -8.50
CA LEU A 7 -13.50 2.74 -8.52
C LEU A 7 -12.92 2.84 -9.94
N GLN A 8 -13.03 1.77 -10.74
CA GLN A 8 -12.67 1.78 -12.16
C GLN A 8 -13.51 2.80 -12.94
N GLY A 9 -14.83 2.83 -12.73
CA GLY A 9 -15.74 3.80 -13.35
C GLY A 9 -15.35 5.25 -13.03
N ILE A 10 -15.02 5.54 -11.77
CA ILE A 10 -14.54 6.86 -11.35
C ILE A 10 -13.20 7.20 -12.04
N SER A 11 -12.27 6.26 -12.11
CA SER A 11 -10.97 6.46 -12.75
C SER A 11 -11.05 6.64 -14.28
N LEU A 12 -12.00 6.01 -14.96
CA LEU A 12 -12.23 6.21 -16.40
C LEU A 12 -12.68 7.64 -16.72
N SER A 13 -13.45 8.27 -15.84
CA SER A 13 -13.82 9.69 -15.96
C SER A 13 -12.60 10.62 -15.85
N ALA A 14 -11.60 10.25 -15.04
CA ALA A 14 -10.36 11.02 -14.85
C ALA A 14 -9.30 10.78 -15.96
N LYS A 15 -9.33 9.64 -16.66
CA LYS A 15 -8.39 9.27 -17.72
C LYS A 15 -8.53 10.06 -19.03
N ALA A 16 -9.50 10.96 -19.15
CA ALA A 16 -9.64 11.82 -20.32
C ALA A 16 -8.46 12.82 -20.52
N VAL A 17 -7.46 12.85 -19.63
CA VAL A 17 -6.52 14.00 -19.50
C VAL A 17 -5.03 13.70 -19.78
N SER A 18 -4.54 12.45 -19.93
CA SER A 18 -3.11 12.25 -20.28
C SER A 18 -2.76 10.84 -20.80
N ALA A 19 -2.22 10.76 -22.03
CA ALA A 19 -1.94 9.52 -22.76
C ALA A 19 -0.58 8.85 -22.47
N ARG A 20 0.16 9.28 -21.44
CA ARG A 20 1.54 8.79 -21.17
C ARG A 20 1.65 7.74 -20.06
N GLU A 21 0.60 7.52 -19.29
CA GLU A 21 0.58 6.56 -18.17
C GLU A 21 -0.82 5.95 -18.04
N ALA A 22 -0.88 4.65 -17.77
CA ALA A 22 -2.13 3.94 -17.53
C ALA A 22 -2.35 3.79 -16.01
N TYR A 23 -3.57 4.10 -15.56
CA TYR A 23 -3.99 4.04 -14.15
C TYR A 23 -5.10 3.02 -13.98
N ASP A 24 -4.85 1.86 -13.39
CA ASP A 24 -5.83 0.78 -13.35
C ASP A 24 -6.05 0.25 -11.94
N TRP A 25 -7.30 0.23 -11.51
CA TRP A 25 -7.70 -0.58 -10.36
C TRP A 25 -7.74 -2.03 -10.80
N THR A 26 -7.03 -2.88 -10.06
CA THR A 26 -6.89 -4.30 -10.36
C THR A 26 -7.29 -5.15 -9.17
N ILE A 27 -7.71 -6.39 -9.45
CA ILE A 27 -7.88 -7.47 -8.45
C ILE A 27 -6.57 -8.19 -8.15
N LEU A 28 -5.42 -7.59 -8.49
CA LEU A 28 -4.13 -8.22 -8.24
C LEU A 28 -3.89 -8.30 -6.74
N HIS A 29 -3.75 -9.52 -6.24
CA HIS A 29 -3.38 -9.80 -4.86
C HIS A 29 -1.89 -9.54 -4.62
N LYS A 30 -1.50 -8.26 -4.64
CA LYS A 30 -0.09 -7.86 -4.53
C LYS A 30 0.41 -8.15 -3.12
N GLN A 31 1.57 -8.81 -3.03
CA GLN A 31 2.22 -9.12 -1.76
C GLN A 31 3.26 -8.06 -1.42
N PHE A 32 3.17 -7.50 -0.22
CA PHE A 32 4.17 -6.62 0.37
C PHE A 32 4.88 -7.31 1.52
N LYS A 33 6.08 -6.83 1.87
CA LYS A 33 6.90 -7.41 2.93
C LYS A 33 7.53 -6.32 3.80
N VAL A 34 7.59 -6.58 5.11
CA VAL A 34 8.46 -5.85 6.03
C VAL A 34 9.77 -6.62 6.12
N MET A 35 10.88 -5.96 5.83
CA MET A 35 12.22 -6.57 5.85
C MET A 35 12.91 -6.29 7.18
N GLN A 36 13.63 -7.27 7.72
CA GLN A 36 14.43 -7.08 8.93
C GLN A 36 15.58 -6.09 8.64
N PRO A 37 15.88 -5.14 9.54
CA PRO A 37 17.08 -4.33 9.46
C PRO A 37 18.31 -5.23 9.53
N ASP A 38 19.34 -4.94 8.73
CA ASP A 38 20.61 -5.64 8.85
C ASP A 38 21.26 -5.26 10.17
N THR A 39 21.32 -6.21 11.10
CA THR A 39 21.84 -5.99 12.45
C THR A 39 23.28 -6.50 12.61
N SER A 40 23.81 -7.21 11.60
CA SER A 40 25.05 -8.00 11.75
C SER A 40 26.25 -7.44 10.97
N GLY A 41 26.08 -6.53 10.03
CA GLY A 41 27.19 -6.01 9.21
C GLY A 41 27.85 -7.04 8.28
N GLU A 42 27.51 -8.32 8.44
CA GLU A 42 27.71 -9.35 7.43
C GLU A 42 26.66 -9.20 6.33
N ILE A 43 27.07 -9.41 5.08
CA ILE A 43 26.23 -9.43 3.87
C ILE A 43 25.29 -10.64 3.94
N THR A 44 24.37 -10.67 4.90
CA THR A 44 23.32 -11.66 5.00
C THR A 44 22.06 -11.05 4.41
N THR A 45 21.46 -11.77 3.47
CA THR A 45 20.24 -11.36 2.77
C THR A 45 19.15 -10.92 3.76
N ARG A 46 18.67 -9.68 3.65
CA ARG A 46 17.54 -9.17 4.46
C ARG A 46 16.39 -10.18 4.44
N ARG A 47 15.96 -10.66 5.60
CA ARG A 47 14.86 -11.62 5.72
C ARG A 47 13.54 -10.89 5.90
N PRO A 48 12.45 -11.32 5.24
CA PRO A 48 11.13 -10.77 5.50
C PRO A 48 10.63 -11.24 6.87
N VAL A 49 10.21 -10.30 7.72
CA VAL A 49 9.66 -10.57 9.05
C VAL A 49 8.14 -10.68 9.00
N ILE A 50 7.50 -9.87 8.16
CA ILE A 50 6.05 -9.85 7.96
C ILE A 50 5.78 -9.80 6.45
N SER A 51 4.73 -10.49 6.00
CA SER A 51 4.19 -10.30 4.66
C SER A 51 2.69 -10.12 4.72
N ALA A 52 2.17 -9.26 3.85
CA ALA A 52 0.75 -8.98 3.73
C ALA A 52 0.35 -9.00 2.25
N ARG A 53 -0.88 -9.44 1.97
CA ARG A 53 -1.47 -9.44 0.63
C ARG A 53 -2.76 -8.64 0.68
N THR A 54 -3.02 -7.88 -0.38
CA THR A 54 -4.23 -7.08 -0.51
C THR A 54 -5.24 -7.78 -1.43
N ASP A 55 -6.51 -7.37 -1.39
CA ASP A 55 -7.53 -7.85 -2.34
C ASP A 55 -7.51 -7.12 -3.69
N GLY A 56 -6.89 -5.94 -3.73
CA GLY A 56 -6.67 -5.20 -4.96
C GLY A 56 -5.76 -3.99 -4.76
N CYS A 57 -5.48 -3.30 -5.85
CA CYS A 57 -4.71 -2.05 -5.81
C CYS A 57 -4.93 -1.18 -7.05
N LEU A 58 -4.67 0.11 -6.89
CA LEU A 58 -4.51 1.06 -8.00
C LEU A 58 -3.06 1.02 -8.45
N LEU A 59 -2.84 0.69 -9.72
CA LEU A 59 -1.52 0.67 -10.35
C LEU A 59 -1.37 1.86 -11.30
N GLN A 60 -0.22 2.50 -11.24
CA GLN A 60 0.28 3.38 -12.28
C GLN A 60 1.31 2.60 -13.11
N THR A 61 0.98 2.32 -14.36
CA THR A 61 1.83 1.61 -15.30
C THR A 61 2.35 2.57 -16.37
N PRO A 62 3.66 2.75 -16.49
CA PRO A 62 4.24 3.50 -17.62
C PRO A 62 3.88 2.83 -18.94
N SER A 63 3.57 3.60 -20.00
CA SER A 63 3.06 3.06 -21.28
C SER A 63 3.92 1.98 -21.95
N ASN A 64 5.20 1.88 -21.59
CA ASN A 64 6.16 0.95 -22.19
C ASN A 64 6.53 -0.23 -21.25
N LYS A 65 5.76 -0.46 -20.18
CA LYS A 65 6.03 -1.54 -19.22
C LYS A 65 4.84 -2.46 -19.04
N LEU A 66 5.13 -3.69 -18.63
CA LEU A 66 4.10 -4.64 -18.23
C LEU A 66 3.37 -4.15 -16.97
N PRO A 67 2.07 -4.45 -16.80
CA PRO A 67 1.27 -4.07 -15.62
C PRO A 67 1.90 -4.48 -14.29
N GLU A 68 2.63 -5.60 -14.27
CA GLU A 68 3.31 -6.11 -13.08
C GLU A 68 4.46 -5.22 -12.59
N SER A 69 4.99 -4.37 -13.47
CA SER A 69 5.98 -3.34 -13.14
C SER A 69 5.34 -2.02 -12.67
N GLY A 70 4.01 -1.99 -12.55
CA GLY A 70 3.25 -0.83 -12.12
C GLY A 70 3.53 -0.46 -10.66
N ARG A 71 3.59 0.84 -10.40
CA ARG A 71 3.71 1.38 -9.04
C ARG A 71 2.35 1.32 -8.36
N THR A 72 2.31 0.85 -7.12
CA THR A 72 1.07 0.88 -6.34
C THR A 72 0.84 2.30 -5.82
N LEU A 73 -0.35 2.85 -6.10
CA LEU A 73 -0.74 4.18 -5.64
C LEU A 73 -1.77 4.14 -4.50
N ALA A 74 -2.58 3.09 -4.45
CA ALA A 74 -3.54 2.81 -3.39
C ALA A 74 -3.76 1.30 -3.30
N ILE A 75 -4.15 0.81 -2.12
CA ILE A 75 -4.51 -0.59 -1.91
C ILE A 75 -5.99 -0.71 -1.51
N LEU A 76 -6.57 -1.87 -1.80
CA LEU A 76 -7.97 -2.17 -1.55
C LEU A 76 -8.08 -3.48 -0.77
N GLU A 77 -8.96 -3.50 0.23
CA GLU A 77 -9.30 -4.68 1.00
C GLU A 77 -10.83 -4.87 1.08
N VAL A 78 -11.31 -6.11 1.07
CA VAL A 78 -12.74 -6.43 1.09
C VAL A 78 -13.06 -7.44 2.18
N LYS A 79 -14.04 -7.11 3.03
CA LYS A 79 -14.58 -8.02 4.06
C LYS A 79 -16.05 -8.33 3.79
N PRO A 80 -16.46 -9.61 3.80
CA PRO A 80 -17.85 -9.99 3.55
C PRO A 80 -18.77 -9.79 4.77
N TYR A 81 -18.37 -8.98 5.74
CA TYR A 81 -19.09 -8.75 7.01
C TYR A 81 -18.85 -7.33 7.51
N ARG A 82 -19.75 -6.83 8.36
CA ARG A 82 -19.62 -5.52 9.00
C ARG A 82 -18.47 -5.48 10.01
N ARG A 83 -17.79 -4.33 10.06
CA ARG A 83 -16.59 -4.10 10.89
C ARG A 83 -16.78 -4.45 12.36
N GLN A 84 -17.94 -4.10 12.94
CA GLN A 84 -18.17 -4.23 14.39
C GLN A 84 -17.92 -5.66 14.90
N SER A 85 -18.21 -6.66 14.09
CA SER A 85 -18.07 -8.08 14.46
C SER A 85 -16.62 -8.56 14.62
N LYS A 86 -15.66 -7.93 13.92
CA LYS A 86 -14.26 -8.39 13.84
C LYS A 86 -13.24 -7.26 13.84
N ALA A 87 -13.61 -6.10 14.39
CA ALA A 87 -12.83 -4.87 14.28
C ALA A 87 -11.35 -5.00 14.69
N PRO A 88 -10.98 -5.73 15.78
CA PRO A 88 -9.57 -5.91 16.12
C PRO A 88 -8.77 -6.65 15.05
N ALA A 89 -9.31 -7.74 14.50
CA ALA A 89 -8.64 -8.54 13.47
C ALA A 89 -8.52 -7.77 12.15
N ILE A 90 -9.57 -7.04 11.76
CA ILE A 90 -9.56 -6.19 10.56
C ILE A 90 -8.48 -5.12 10.67
N ARG A 91 -8.44 -4.37 11.78
CA ARG A 91 -7.43 -3.33 12.00
C ARG A 91 -6.01 -3.87 12.01
N MET A 92 -5.81 -5.05 12.60
CA MET A 92 -4.49 -5.70 12.61
C MET A 92 -4.05 -6.07 11.19
N GLN A 93 -4.95 -6.62 10.37
CA GLN A 93 -4.65 -6.97 8.98
C GLN A 93 -4.36 -5.71 8.14
N GLU A 94 -5.26 -4.73 8.16
CA GLU A 94 -5.12 -3.47 7.40
C GLU A 94 -3.84 -2.71 7.82
N GLY A 95 -3.52 -2.71 9.12
CA GLY A 95 -2.28 -2.14 9.63
C GLY A 95 -1.04 -2.87 9.12
N ALA A 96 -1.06 -4.20 9.06
CA ALA A 96 0.03 -5.00 8.53
C ALA A 96 0.23 -4.78 7.02
N GLU A 97 -0.85 -4.67 6.25
CA GLU A 97 -0.81 -4.32 4.83
C GLU A 97 -0.19 -2.95 4.60
N MET A 98 -0.62 -1.95 5.37
CA MET A 98 -0.08 -0.59 5.30
C MET A 98 1.41 -0.56 5.65
N ALA A 99 1.80 -1.17 6.77
CA ALA A 99 3.21 -1.22 7.20
C ALA A 99 4.09 -1.95 6.18
N ALA A 100 3.63 -3.09 5.66
CA ALA A 100 4.36 -3.84 4.64
C ALA A 100 4.49 -3.04 3.33
N TRP A 101 3.43 -2.34 2.91
CA TRP A 101 3.47 -1.51 1.72
C TRP A 101 4.43 -0.32 1.90
N ILE A 102 4.40 0.37 3.04
CA ILE A 102 5.36 1.44 3.35
C ILE A 102 6.79 0.90 3.31
N SER A 103 7.07 -0.24 3.95
CA SER A 103 8.42 -0.84 3.95
C SER A 103 8.90 -1.20 2.54
N THR A 104 8.02 -1.74 1.69
CA THR A 104 8.38 -2.17 0.32
C THR A 104 8.49 -0.99 -0.66
N GLU A 105 7.56 -0.03 -0.61
CA GLU A 105 7.38 1.03 -1.61
C GLU A 105 7.08 2.38 -0.95
N HIS A 106 7.97 2.88 -0.09
CA HIS A 106 7.75 4.11 0.71
C HIS A 106 7.70 5.44 -0.09
N ALA A 107 8.18 5.48 -1.34
CA ALA A 107 8.32 6.73 -2.09
C ALA A 107 7.09 7.13 -2.94
N PHE A 108 6.19 6.20 -3.28
CA PHE A 108 5.10 6.43 -4.25
C PHE A 108 3.71 6.14 -3.66
N GLY A 109 2.77 7.06 -3.85
CA GLY A 109 1.37 6.92 -3.45
C GLY A 109 0.45 7.86 -4.25
N LEU A 110 -0.86 7.66 -4.16
CA LEU A 110 -1.85 8.45 -4.90
C LEU A 110 -1.91 9.90 -4.44
N LEU A 111 -1.81 10.14 -3.14
CA LEU A 111 -2.09 11.43 -2.55
C LEU A 111 -0.87 12.36 -2.64
N PRO A 112 -1.07 13.65 -2.98
CA PRO A 112 0.00 14.61 -2.93
C PRO A 112 0.48 14.76 -1.49
N ALA A 113 1.79 14.86 -1.33
CA ALA A 113 2.41 15.03 -0.04
C ALA A 113 3.41 16.20 -0.11
N PRO A 114 3.17 17.28 0.66
CA PRO A 114 4.04 18.45 0.63
C PRO A 114 5.36 18.16 1.34
N GLY A 115 6.48 18.61 0.75
CA GLY A 115 7.80 18.51 1.37
C GLY A 115 8.35 17.09 1.43
N LYS A 116 8.71 16.62 2.63
CA LYS A 116 9.28 15.28 2.91
C LYS A 116 8.28 14.33 3.60
N ILE A 117 7.00 14.66 3.51
CA ILE A 117 5.92 13.81 3.99
C ILE A 117 5.52 12.86 2.86
N TYR A 118 5.08 11.67 3.19
CA TYR A 118 4.51 10.68 2.30
C TYR A 118 3.13 10.28 2.80
N ARG A 119 2.23 9.91 1.88
CA ARG A 119 0.87 9.48 2.21
C ARG A 119 0.50 8.19 1.49
N ARG A 120 -0.22 7.30 2.18
CA ARG A 120 -0.74 6.05 1.64
C ARG A 120 -2.24 5.96 1.86
N LEU A 121 -2.91 5.42 0.86
CA LEU A 121 -4.36 5.25 0.83
C LEU A 121 -4.69 3.76 0.82
N LEU A 122 -5.42 3.32 1.83
CA LEU A 122 -6.08 2.03 1.87
C LEU A 122 -7.59 2.28 1.86
N ILE A 123 -8.29 1.68 0.91
CA ILE A 123 -9.74 1.67 0.85
C ILE A 123 -10.19 0.28 1.33
N SER A 124 -11.11 0.22 2.28
CA SER A 124 -11.71 -1.04 2.71
C SER A 124 -13.21 -1.03 2.42
N GLN A 125 -13.71 -2.11 1.84
CA GLN A 125 -15.15 -2.36 1.76
C GLN A 125 -15.53 -3.44 2.77
N ASP A 126 -16.32 -3.07 3.77
CA ASP A 126 -16.89 -4.00 4.74
C ASP A 126 -18.39 -4.14 4.46
N LEU A 127 -18.79 -5.22 3.78
CA LEU A 127 -20.17 -5.45 3.34
C LEU A 127 -20.77 -4.22 2.59
N ASP A 128 -21.55 -3.40 3.29
CA ASP A 128 -22.28 -2.22 2.84
C ASP A 128 -21.59 -0.89 3.16
N GLU A 129 -20.43 -0.92 3.83
CA GLU A 129 -19.70 0.26 4.27
C GLU A 129 -18.35 0.37 3.55
N ILE A 130 -17.93 1.61 3.26
CA ILE A 130 -16.59 1.90 2.72
C ILE A 130 -15.83 2.73 3.76
N TYR A 131 -14.65 2.27 4.10
CA TYR A 131 -13.71 2.93 5.00
C TYR A 131 -12.50 3.43 4.20
N ILE A 132 -12.01 4.60 4.57
CA ILE A 132 -10.82 5.21 3.98
C ILE A 132 -9.79 5.38 5.08
N THR A 133 -8.65 4.73 4.92
CA THR A 133 -7.53 4.80 5.84
C THR A 133 -6.36 5.52 5.17
N LEU A 134 -5.87 6.56 5.85
CA LEU A 134 -4.72 7.36 5.42
C LEU A 134 -3.58 7.13 6.39
N ALA A 135 -2.42 6.70 5.87
CA ALA A 135 -1.17 6.74 6.63
C ALA A 135 -0.34 7.92 6.16
N GLU A 136 0.12 8.74 7.10
CA GLU A 136 1.02 9.86 6.87
C GLU A 136 2.31 9.62 7.65
N TYR A 137 3.45 9.76 6.99
CA TYR A 137 4.76 9.51 7.59
C TYR A 137 5.82 10.33 6.85
N ASP A 138 6.99 10.50 7.46
CA ASP A 138 8.10 11.22 6.87
C ASP A 138 9.25 10.29 6.49
N HIS A 139 10.33 10.88 5.98
CA HIS A 139 11.53 10.11 5.65
C HIS A 139 12.22 9.51 6.89
N ALA A 140 12.09 10.13 8.06
CA ALA A 140 12.70 9.63 9.29
C ALA A 140 12.02 8.34 9.78
N TYR A 141 10.70 8.22 9.58
CA TYR A 141 9.96 6.98 9.83
C TYR A 141 10.53 5.81 9.03
N VAL A 142 10.72 6.00 7.72
CA VAL A 142 11.24 4.96 6.82
C VAL A 142 12.71 4.63 7.12
N GLN A 143 13.53 5.63 7.50
CA GLN A 143 14.93 5.39 7.87
C GLN A 143 15.09 4.65 9.20
N LYS A 144 14.21 4.89 10.17
CA LYS A 144 14.22 4.13 11.44
C LYS A 144 13.97 2.64 11.21
N ASP A 145 13.15 2.27 10.25
CA ASP A 145 12.99 0.86 9.83
C ASP A 145 14.24 0.29 9.11
N GLY A 146 15.21 1.13 8.74
CA GLY A 146 16.48 0.73 8.15
C GLY A 146 17.71 0.80 9.07
N GLN A 147 17.62 1.50 10.22
CA GLN A 147 18.77 1.77 11.11
C GLN A 147 18.47 1.72 12.62
N SER A 148 17.32 1.24 13.05
CA SER A 148 17.05 1.07 14.48
C SER A 148 17.84 -0.09 15.07
N HIS A 149 19.12 0.15 15.43
CA HIS A 149 19.81 -0.38 16.63
C HIS A 149 21.28 0.11 16.75
N LEU A 150 21.57 1.38 16.43
CA LEU A 150 22.85 2.02 16.81
C LEU A 150 22.58 3.21 17.72
N SER A 151 22.21 2.94 18.98
CA SER A 151 22.41 3.84 20.14
C SER A 151 21.60 3.36 21.34
N GLN A 152 21.93 2.20 21.90
CA GLN A 152 21.99 1.98 23.36
C GLN A 152 22.97 0.83 23.60
N GLY A 153 24.14 1.19 24.12
CA GLY A 153 25.27 0.32 24.44
C GLY A 153 26.41 1.18 24.94
#